data_AF-A0A821T2I6-F1
#
_entry.id   AF-A0A821T2I6-F1
#
_cell.length_a   1.000
_cell.length_b   1.000
_cell.length_c   1.000
_cell.angle_alpha   90.00
_cell.angle_beta   90.00
_cell.angle_gamma   90.00
#
_symmetry.space_group_name_H-M   'P 1'
#
loop_
_entity.id
_entity.type
_entity.pdbx_description
1 polymer ?
#
loop_
_entity_poly.entity_id
_entity_poly.type
_entity_poly.pdbx_seq_one_letter_code
_entity_poly.pdbx_strand_id
1 'polypeptide(L)'
;VKGIIVRRNELIQRIQADYNQRQFHNLDEILSINFFHSEKTDEKLLSANLNADFIYSQMLIDCLICMQSSPNDKNELITLCKQQYKNNPNELSIVEEFEKDYLCERSLWWYTRHSFLYRLMNKAIRVYNINLLLLFRFFIRDIRQQVIKNKSLSPFHVYRAQLMVKEELELLTKFSVEFISINSFLLATSNYEQTQNFLSSLTSSDNMEKVIFDITANPQQDDIKPFSNVTPFSYFQHKEEILFMIGSIFRLVRIDRVSDDIWNIKLILCSNNDHPLQSFIQEKKTELDIVDTDPLSFGFILEHMGKLNDAEKYYCYILNHLPKDHENITRCYHALGEVTQKKGDYNLSLKWYNKSLENDMQTMKIDDPNIATSYNSIAVVYSKKGDYTLALESYKKALEIWKKKFDENHPDVAMCYNNIGIIYQEEKKYSDALEYYHKAWNIRQQYFPVEHSSLGESHACIGNVHYHLGRYDMALEHYRLSLEIFEKSLLPHHPDIAMLLRNVGLVYQAKSEFQLALFYMKKAATIYRHLFSATHPDVIQIEKIICHISSKL
;
A
#
# COMPACT_ATOMS: atom_id res chain seq x y z
N VAL A 1 1.60 -23.08 1.77
CA VAL A 1 1.07 -23.35 3.14
C VAL A 1 2.16 -23.63 4.20
N LYS A 2 3.43 -23.93 3.86
CA LYS A 2 4.52 -24.05 4.87
C LYS A 2 4.98 -22.73 5.52
N GLY A 3 4.80 -21.57 4.87
CA GLY A 3 5.29 -20.28 5.38
C GLY A 3 4.47 -19.62 6.52
N ILE A 4 3.19 -19.97 6.67
CA ILE A 4 2.31 -19.37 7.70
C ILE A 4 2.57 -20.00 9.07
N ILE A 5 2.86 -21.30 9.09
CA ILE A 5 3.14 -22.05 10.33
C ILE A 5 4.54 -21.70 10.88
N VAL A 6 5.52 -21.47 9.98
CA VAL A 6 6.88 -21.06 10.36
C VAL A 6 6.90 -19.67 11.01
N ARG A 7 6.16 -18.70 10.45
CA ARG A 7 6.02 -17.36 11.06
C ARG A 7 5.35 -17.40 12.43
N ARG A 8 4.38 -18.29 12.67
CA ARG A 8 3.73 -18.45 13.99
C ARG A 8 4.73 -18.94 15.05
N ASN A 9 5.61 -19.87 14.70
CA ASN A 9 6.61 -20.41 15.64
C ASN A 9 7.78 -19.43 15.89
N GLU A 10 8.23 -18.69 14.87
CA GLU A 10 9.19 -17.58 15.05
C GLU A 10 8.60 -16.43 15.88
N LEU A 11 7.29 -16.15 15.71
CA LEU A 11 6.55 -15.17 16.51
C LEU A 11 6.58 -15.56 18.00
N ILE A 12 6.36 -16.85 18.28
CA ILE A 12 6.32 -17.43 19.63
C ILE A 12 7.70 -17.41 20.29
N GLN A 13 8.75 -17.81 19.57
CA GLN A 13 10.12 -17.77 20.08
C GLN A 13 10.58 -16.35 20.38
N ARG A 14 10.21 -15.35 19.55
CA ARG A 14 10.49 -13.94 19.85
C ARG A 14 9.70 -13.41 21.04
N ILE A 15 8.43 -13.79 21.20
CA ILE A 15 7.61 -13.39 22.37
C ILE A 15 8.18 -13.99 23.67
N GLN A 16 8.68 -15.22 23.63
CA GLN A 16 9.34 -15.87 24.76
C GLN A 16 10.72 -15.26 25.07
N ALA A 17 11.45 -14.79 24.05
CA ALA A 17 12.71 -14.07 24.22
C ALA A 17 12.50 -12.66 24.81
N ASP A 18 11.50 -11.91 24.36
CA ASP A 18 11.14 -10.58 24.89
C ASP A 18 10.65 -10.64 26.35
N TYR A 19 10.05 -11.77 26.75
CA TYR A 19 9.53 -11.99 28.10
C TYR A 19 10.62 -12.07 29.19
N ASN A 20 11.80 -12.59 28.85
CA ASN A 20 12.84 -12.86 29.86
C ASN A 20 13.64 -11.62 30.28
N GLN A 21 13.42 -10.44 29.69
CA GLN A 21 14.40 -9.34 29.80
C GLN A 21 14.01 -8.07 30.56
N ARG A 22 12.75 -7.73 30.87
CA ARG A 22 12.46 -6.28 31.12
C ARG A 22 11.55 -5.94 32.31
N GLN A 23 11.82 -4.78 32.93
CA GLN A 23 11.03 -4.14 34.00
C GLN A 23 10.17 -2.96 33.47
N PHE A 24 10.32 -2.58 32.19
CA PHE A 24 9.71 -1.38 31.58
C PHE A 24 8.99 -1.70 30.25
N HIS A 25 8.22 -2.79 30.24
CA HIS A 25 7.65 -3.46 29.05
C HIS A 25 6.99 -2.60 27.96
N ASN A 26 6.36 -1.46 28.29
CA ASN A 26 5.70 -0.62 27.29
C ASN A 26 6.69 0.29 26.54
N LEU A 27 7.84 0.59 27.15
CA LEU A 27 8.80 1.53 26.60
C LEU A 27 9.90 0.88 25.73
N ASP A 28 9.92 -0.45 25.72
CA ASP A 28 11.07 -1.25 25.33
C ASP A 28 11.05 -1.75 23.88
N GLU A 29 9.90 -1.73 23.24
CA GLU A 29 9.74 -2.18 21.85
C GLU A 29 10.19 -1.11 20.86
N ILE A 30 11.02 -1.50 19.87
CA ILE A 30 11.39 -0.63 18.75
C ILE A 30 10.12 -0.24 17.98
N LEU A 31 9.90 1.07 17.81
CA LEU A 31 8.78 1.60 17.06
C LEU A 31 8.99 1.37 15.56
N SER A 32 7.91 1.08 14.84
CA SER A 32 7.92 1.19 13.38
C SER A 32 7.67 2.64 13.02
N ILE A 33 8.66 3.26 12.40
CA ILE A 33 8.66 4.68 12.06
C ILE A 33 8.65 4.81 10.53
N ASN A 34 7.69 5.57 10.02
CA ASN A 34 7.63 5.95 8.62
C ASN A 34 8.03 7.41 8.45
N PHE A 35 8.74 7.71 7.37
CA PHE A 35 9.28 9.04 7.09
C PHE A 35 8.64 9.63 5.83
N PHE A 36 8.28 10.91 5.89
CA PHE A 36 7.85 11.70 4.74
C PHE A 36 8.86 12.81 4.44
N HIS A 37 9.11 13.05 3.16
CA HIS A 37 10.13 13.96 2.68
C HIS A 37 9.51 14.98 1.72
N SER A 38 9.85 16.27 1.85
CA SER A 38 9.52 17.28 0.84
C SER A 38 10.57 17.34 -0.26
N GLU A 39 10.11 17.41 -1.52
CA GLU A 39 10.98 17.48 -2.69
C GLU A 39 11.81 18.77 -2.67
N LYS A 40 13.07 18.69 -2.23
CA LYS A 40 14.06 19.78 -2.39
C LYS A 40 15.38 19.32 -3.03
N THR A 41 15.53 18.04 -3.37
CA THR A 41 16.74 17.47 -3.96
C THR A 41 16.44 16.55 -5.14
N ASP A 42 17.43 16.35 -6.03
CA ASP A 42 17.33 15.60 -7.29
C ASP A 42 17.04 14.08 -7.17
N GLU A 43 16.87 13.53 -5.96
CA GLU A 43 16.59 12.11 -5.70
C GLU A 43 15.08 11.78 -5.64
N LYS A 44 14.33 12.20 -6.68
CA LYS A 44 12.86 12.23 -6.68
C LYS A 44 12.13 10.88 -6.48
N LEU A 45 12.71 9.72 -6.82
CA LEU A 45 11.97 8.45 -6.75
C LEU A 45 12.17 7.68 -5.45
N LEU A 46 13.36 7.74 -4.83
CA LEU A 46 13.52 7.19 -3.48
C LEU A 46 12.59 7.94 -2.52
N SER A 47 12.50 9.27 -2.66
CA SER A 47 11.51 10.09 -1.96
C SER A 47 10.07 9.75 -2.36
N ALA A 48 9.77 9.53 -3.65
CA ALA A 48 8.41 9.16 -4.07
C ALA A 48 7.97 7.80 -3.52
N ASN A 49 8.84 6.80 -3.50
CA ASN A 49 8.55 5.47 -2.94
C ASN A 49 8.42 5.53 -1.41
N LEU A 50 9.32 6.24 -0.73
CA LEU A 50 9.21 6.46 0.72
C LEU A 50 7.93 7.21 1.08
N ASN A 51 7.57 8.21 0.28
CA ASN A 51 6.31 8.93 0.44
C ASN A 51 5.12 8.01 0.14
N ALA A 52 5.16 7.17 -0.91
CA ALA A 52 4.09 6.21 -1.19
C ALA A 52 3.88 5.22 -0.03
N ASP A 53 4.95 4.63 0.51
CA ASP A 53 4.87 3.74 1.67
C ASP A 53 4.32 4.45 2.90
N PHE A 54 4.74 5.70 3.14
CA PHE A 54 4.18 6.54 4.20
C PHE A 54 2.66 6.73 4.03
N ILE A 55 2.24 7.11 2.83
CA ILE A 55 0.86 7.46 2.50
C ILE A 55 -0.05 6.23 2.56
N TYR A 56 0.34 5.12 1.92
CA TYR A 56 -0.41 3.87 1.98
C TYR A 56 -0.50 3.33 3.41
N SER A 57 0.56 3.47 4.21
CA SER A 57 0.51 3.09 5.62
C SER A 57 -0.48 3.94 6.41
N GLN A 58 -0.54 5.25 6.17
CA GLN A 58 -1.53 6.13 6.81
C GLN A 58 -2.95 5.74 6.41
N MET A 59 -3.21 5.55 5.12
CA MET A 59 -4.53 5.15 4.62
C MET A 59 -4.96 3.80 5.20
N LEU A 60 -4.04 2.83 5.29
CA LEU A 60 -4.33 1.52 5.88
C LEU A 60 -4.70 1.63 7.37
N ILE A 61 -3.99 2.48 8.12
CA ILE A 61 -4.28 2.75 9.54
C ILE A 61 -5.63 3.46 9.68
N ASP A 62 -5.93 4.45 8.83
CA ASP A 62 -7.20 5.17 8.84
C ASP A 62 -8.37 4.21 8.58
N CYS A 63 -8.27 3.36 7.56
CA CYS A 63 -9.23 2.27 7.32
C CYS A 63 -9.37 1.36 8.54
N LEU A 64 -8.26 0.93 9.17
CA LEU A 64 -8.30 0.06 10.34
C LEU A 64 -9.02 0.71 11.54
N ILE A 65 -8.80 2.01 11.77
CA ILE A 65 -9.44 2.78 12.84
C ILE A 65 -10.96 2.93 12.59
N CYS A 66 -11.36 3.07 11.33
CA CYS A 66 -12.74 3.28 10.92
C CYS A 66 -13.51 1.96 10.67
N MET A 67 -12.80 0.84 10.56
CA MET A 67 -13.36 -0.47 10.26
C MET A 67 -14.36 -0.92 11.33
N GLN A 68 -15.51 -1.42 10.90
CA GLN A 68 -16.49 -2.00 11.80
C GLN A 68 -15.98 -3.34 12.38
N SER A 69 -16.09 -3.50 13.71
CA SER A 69 -15.80 -4.77 14.38
C SER A 69 -16.91 -5.79 14.17
N SER A 70 -16.58 -7.07 14.03
CA SER A 70 -17.59 -8.13 14.13
C SER A 70 -17.81 -8.51 15.60
N PRO A 71 -19.03 -8.96 15.95
CA PRO A 71 -19.33 -9.44 17.30
C PRO A 71 -18.44 -10.59 17.76
N ASN A 72 -17.84 -11.34 16.82
CA ASN A 72 -17.07 -12.55 17.13
C ASN A 72 -15.57 -12.29 17.32
N ASP A 73 -15.07 -11.10 16.99
CA ASP A 73 -13.63 -10.80 16.99
C ASP A 73 -12.97 -11.05 18.35
N LYS A 74 -13.65 -10.64 19.44
CA LYS A 74 -13.20 -10.90 20.82
C LYS A 74 -13.06 -12.41 21.07
N ASN A 75 -14.07 -13.20 20.71
CA ASN A 75 -14.10 -14.64 20.97
C ASN A 75 -13.04 -15.40 20.16
N GLU A 76 -12.84 -15.01 18.90
CA GLU A 76 -11.79 -15.56 18.05
C GLU A 76 -10.39 -15.19 18.57
N LEU A 77 -10.19 -13.94 19.02
CA LEU A 77 -8.95 -13.52 19.66
C LEU A 77 -8.65 -14.34 20.92
N ILE A 78 -9.64 -14.55 21.78
CA ILE A 78 -9.52 -15.35 23.00
C ILE A 78 -9.17 -16.80 22.65
N THR A 79 -9.85 -17.39 21.66
CA THR A 79 -9.59 -18.76 21.21
C THR A 79 -8.15 -18.91 20.70
N LEU A 80 -7.70 -17.96 19.89
CA LEU A 80 -6.32 -17.90 19.39
C LEU A 80 -5.32 -17.80 20.55
N CYS A 81 -5.58 -16.92 21.52
CA CYS A 81 -4.71 -16.71 22.68
C CYS A 81 -4.66 -17.94 23.59
N LYS A 82 -5.80 -18.59 23.87
CA LYS A 82 -5.86 -19.85 24.65
C LYS A 82 -5.03 -20.96 23.99
N GLN A 83 -5.12 -21.09 22.67
CA GLN A 83 -4.30 -22.05 21.93
C GLN A 83 -2.80 -21.69 21.96
N GLN A 84 -2.47 -20.40 21.84
CA GLN A 84 -1.09 -19.92 21.83
C GLN A 84 -0.43 -20.07 23.21
N TYR A 85 -1.15 -19.79 24.28
CA TYR A 85 -0.65 -19.81 25.66
C TYR A 85 -0.99 -21.09 26.42
N LYS A 86 -1.34 -22.17 25.71
CA LYS A 86 -1.68 -23.47 26.31
C LYS A 86 -0.64 -23.98 27.32
N ASN A 87 0.63 -23.66 27.11
CA ASN A 87 1.74 -24.07 27.98
C ASN A 87 2.27 -22.94 28.88
N ASN A 88 1.57 -21.79 28.96
CA ASN A 88 1.93 -20.65 29.81
C ASN A 88 0.75 -20.32 30.74
N PRO A 89 0.73 -20.84 31.98
CA PRO A 89 -0.42 -20.70 32.88
C PRO A 89 -0.68 -19.24 33.29
N ASN A 90 0.37 -18.42 33.38
CA ASN A 90 0.25 -17.01 33.75
C ASN A 90 -0.50 -16.22 32.67
N GLU A 91 -0.12 -16.38 31.41
CA GLU A 91 -0.81 -15.71 30.29
C GLU A 91 -2.23 -16.26 30.10
N LEU A 92 -2.42 -17.57 30.29
CA LEU A 92 -3.74 -18.18 30.18
C LEU A 92 -4.72 -17.60 31.21
N SER A 93 -4.26 -17.39 32.45
CA SER A 93 -5.06 -16.73 33.49
C SER A 93 -5.45 -15.30 33.09
N ILE A 94 -4.56 -14.54 32.45
CA ILE A 94 -4.88 -13.20 31.94
C ILE A 94 -5.90 -13.27 30.80
N VAL A 95 -5.81 -14.28 29.92
CA VAL A 95 -6.78 -14.49 28.83
C VAL A 95 -8.17 -14.84 29.38
N GLU A 96 -8.24 -15.68 30.41
CA GLU A 96 -9.50 -16.04 31.08
C GLU A 96 -10.12 -14.84 31.82
N GLU A 97 -9.31 -14.02 32.47
CA GLU A 97 -9.76 -12.76 33.07
C GLU A 97 -10.27 -11.79 32.01
N PHE A 98 -9.56 -11.65 30.88
CA PHE A 98 -10.00 -10.80 29.77
C PHE A 98 -11.31 -11.28 29.15
N GLU A 99 -11.48 -12.59 28.99
CA GLU A 99 -12.72 -13.19 28.49
C GLU A 99 -13.91 -12.80 29.37
N LYS A 100 -13.76 -12.92 30.69
CA LYS A 100 -14.80 -12.68 31.68
C LYS A 100 -15.07 -11.20 31.95
N ASP A 101 -14.02 -10.40 32.10
CA ASP A 101 -14.10 -9.07 32.73
C ASP A 101 -13.86 -7.91 31.74
N TYR A 102 -13.59 -8.19 30.45
CA TYR A 102 -13.43 -7.13 29.46
C TYR A 102 -14.73 -6.35 29.21
N LEU A 103 -14.65 -5.04 29.41
CA LEU A 103 -15.66 -4.04 29.07
C LEU A 103 -15.03 -2.96 28.20
N CYS A 104 -15.78 -2.37 27.27
CA CYS A 104 -15.26 -1.34 26.36
C CYS A 104 -14.81 -0.08 27.10
N GLU A 105 -15.35 0.21 28.30
CA GLU A 105 -14.92 1.29 29.20
C GLU A 105 -13.63 0.99 29.96
N ARG A 106 -13.06 -0.23 29.84
CA ARG A 106 -11.76 -0.61 30.42
C ARG A 106 -10.67 -0.92 29.39
N SER A 107 -10.86 -0.60 28.11
CA SER A 107 -9.89 -0.82 27.04
C SER A 107 -8.50 -0.22 27.34
N LEU A 108 -8.42 1.02 27.83
CA LEU A 108 -7.15 1.67 28.19
C LEU A 108 -6.43 0.97 29.37
N TRP A 109 -7.18 0.53 30.37
CA TRP A 109 -6.65 -0.24 31.49
C TRP A 109 -6.04 -1.55 31.01
N TRP A 110 -6.76 -2.26 30.14
CA TRP A 110 -6.29 -3.50 29.54
C TRP A 110 -5.08 -3.31 28.63
N TYR A 111 -5.03 -2.20 27.90
CA TYR A 111 -3.92 -1.86 27.02
C TYR A 111 -2.63 -1.54 27.80
N THR A 112 -2.74 -0.80 28.90
CA THR A 112 -1.60 -0.38 29.72
C THR A 112 -1.12 -1.47 30.68
N ARG A 113 -1.99 -2.42 31.06
CA ARG A 113 -1.67 -3.56 31.91
C ARG A 113 -0.63 -4.48 31.26
N HIS A 114 0.18 -5.12 32.10
CA HIS A 114 0.99 -6.29 31.72
C HIS A 114 0.11 -7.43 31.21
N SER A 115 -0.10 -7.47 29.89
CA SER A 115 -0.94 -8.47 29.22
C SER A 115 -0.43 -8.77 27.81
N PHE A 116 -0.98 -9.80 27.19
CA PHE A 116 -0.74 -10.11 25.79
C PHE A 116 -1.24 -9.02 24.83
N LEU A 117 -2.19 -8.17 25.23
CA LEU A 117 -2.89 -7.23 24.34
C LEU A 117 -1.95 -6.20 23.74
N TYR A 118 -1.16 -5.52 24.59
CA TYR A 118 -0.18 -4.53 24.15
C TYR A 118 0.79 -5.12 23.12
N ARG A 119 1.45 -6.23 23.51
CA ARG A 119 2.49 -6.88 22.70
C ARG A 119 1.95 -7.42 21.39
N LEU A 120 0.85 -8.17 21.44
CA LEU A 120 0.28 -8.77 20.22
C LEU A 120 -0.27 -7.71 19.27
N MET A 121 -0.94 -6.68 19.78
CA MET A 121 -1.50 -5.63 18.94
C MET A 121 -0.40 -4.77 18.30
N ASN A 122 0.55 -4.24 19.08
CA ASN A 122 1.62 -3.42 18.53
C ASN A 122 2.51 -4.21 17.56
N LYS A 123 2.77 -5.50 17.84
CA LYS A 123 3.46 -6.37 16.88
C LYS A 123 2.64 -6.61 15.61
N ALA A 124 1.33 -6.83 15.72
CA ALA A 124 0.45 -7.02 14.58
C ALA A 124 0.45 -5.78 13.66
N ILE A 125 0.47 -4.58 14.23
CA ILE A 125 0.56 -3.33 13.46
C ILE A 125 1.93 -3.24 12.77
N ARG A 126 3.02 -3.43 13.51
CA ARG A 126 4.39 -3.34 12.97
C ARG A 126 4.66 -4.29 11.80
N VAL A 127 4.13 -5.52 11.86
CA VAL A 127 4.36 -6.52 10.79
C VAL A 127 3.20 -6.64 9.81
N TYR A 128 2.20 -5.76 9.90
CA TYR A 128 0.95 -5.83 9.11
C TYR A 128 0.30 -7.22 9.14
N ASN A 129 0.20 -7.84 10.33
CA ASN A 129 -0.46 -9.13 10.47
C ASN A 129 -1.98 -8.96 10.37
N ILE A 130 -2.52 -9.05 9.15
CA ILE A 130 -3.93 -8.79 8.86
C ILE A 130 -4.87 -9.62 9.74
N ASN A 131 -4.58 -10.91 9.94
CA ASN A 131 -5.44 -11.78 10.76
C ASN A 131 -5.56 -11.25 12.19
N LEU A 132 -4.45 -10.84 12.80
CA LEU A 132 -4.48 -10.26 14.15
C LEU A 132 -5.09 -8.86 14.14
N LEU A 133 -4.76 -8.02 13.16
CA LEU A 133 -5.31 -6.66 13.05
C LEU A 133 -6.84 -6.66 12.96
N LEU A 134 -7.40 -7.59 12.17
CA LEU A 134 -8.84 -7.80 12.12
C LEU A 134 -9.36 -8.15 13.50
N LEU A 135 -8.79 -9.14 14.19
CA LEU A 135 -9.25 -9.50 15.54
C LEU A 135 -9.09 -8.36 16.56
N PHE A 136 -8.15 -7.43 16.38
CA PHE A 136 -7.95 -6.28 17.25
C PHE A 136 -8.82 -5.06 16.92
N ARG A 137 -9.57 -5.04 15.82
CA ARG A 137 -10.32 -3.84 15.39
C ARG A 137 -11.36 -3.36 16.42
N PHE A 138 -12.00 -4.28 17.15
CA PHE A 138 -12.89 -3.92 18.26
C PHE A 138 -12.13 -3.18 19.37
N PHE A 139 -10.93 -3.67 19.72
CA PHE A 139 -10.12 -3.13 20.81
C PHE A 139 -9.53 -1.77 20.43
N ILE A 140 -9.06 -1.61 19.18
CA ILE A 140 -8.59 -0.32 18.62
C ILE A 140 -9.72 0.71 18.66
N ARG A 141 -10.92 0.33 18.24
CA ARG A 141 -12.12 1.19 18.31
C ARG A 141 -12.43 1.59 19.75
N ASP A 142 -12.44 0.64 20.67
CA ASP A 142 -12.77 0.89 22.07
C ASP A 142 -11.72 1.81 22.74
N ILE A 143 -10.42 1.65 22.42
CA ILE A 143 -9.37 2.59 22.84
C ILE A 143 -9.66 3.98 22.28
N ARG A 144 -9.90 4.11 20.97
CA ARG A 144 -10.19 5.39 20.33
C ARG A 144 -11.36 6.10 21.00
N GLN A 145 -12.46 5.39 21.27
CA GLN A 145 -13.64 5.95 21.92
C GLN A 145 -13.34 6.47 23.32
N GLN A 146 -12.54 5.75 24.11
CA GLN A 146 -12.12 6.23 25.43
C GLN A 146 -11.22 7.46 25.35
N VAL A 147 -10.28 7.49 24.41
CA VAL A 147 -9.39 8.64 24.23
C VAL A 147 -10.20 9.87 23.81
N ILE A 148 -11.19 9.72 22.92
CA ILE A 148 -12.10 10.81 22.52
C ILE A 148 -12.91 11.32 23.72
N LYS A 149 -13.53 10.42 24.50
CA LYS A 149 -14.34 10.79 25.67
C LYS A 149 -13.54 11.58 26.71
N ASN A 150 -12.24 11.32 26.79
CA ASN A 150 -11.36 11.94 27.77
C ASN A 150 -10.38 12.94 27.14
N LYS A 151 -10.69 13.50 25.96
CA LYS A 151 -9.78 14.41 25.25
C LYS A 151 -9.44 15.63 26.13
N SER A 152 -8.16 15.89 26.33
CA SER A 152 -7.70 17.07 27.08
C SER A 152 -7.94 18.36 26.29
N LEU A 153 -8.11 19.47 27.02
CA LEU A 153 -8.24 20.81 26.43
C LEU A 153 -6.92 21.60 26.46
N SER A 154 -5.92 21.15 27.22
CA SER A 154 -4.63 21.84 27.37
C SER A 154 -3.54 21.19 26.51
N PRO A 155 -2.62 21.98 25.90
CA PRO A 155 -1.43 21.45 25.25
C PRO A 155 -0.56 20.62 26.19
N PHE A 156 0.14 19.65 25.62
CA PHE A 156 1.09 18.80 26.32
C PHE A 156 2.50 18.99 25.78
N HIS A 157 3.47 18.82 26.68
CA HIS A 157 4.88 18.66 26.35
C HIS A 157 5.36 17.37 27.02
N VAL A 158 5.76 16.39 26.22
CA VAL A 158 5.97 15.01 26.66
C VAL A 158 7.21 14.43 26.04
N TYR A 159 7.75 13.42 26.72
CA TYR A 159 9.00 12.77 26.38
C TYR A 159 8.80 11.27 26.20
N ARG A 160 9.56 10.70 25.28
CA ARG A 160 9.62 9.26 25.07
C ARG A 160 11.06 8.86 24.78
N ALA A 161 11.70 8.17 25.73
CA ALA A 161 13.02 7.56 25.53
C ALA A 161 12.88 6.18 24.88
N GLN A 162 13.74 5.83 23.92
CA GLN A 162 13.80 4.50 23.31
C GLN A 162 15.16 4.23 22.65
N LEU A 163 15.35 3.00 22.17
CA LEU A 163 16.44 2.65 21.26
C LEU A 163 16.00 2.82 19.80
N MET A 164 16.89 3.32 18.96
CA MET A 164 16.69 3.47 17.51
C MET A 164 17.87 2.88 16.75
N VAL A 165 17.60 2.30 15.59
CA VAL A 165 18.62 1.71 14.72
C VAL A 165 19.48 2.84 14.12
N LYS A 166 20.81 2.68 14.11
CA LYS A 166 21.74 3.71 13.59
C LYS A 166 21.42 4.13 12.18
N GLU A 167 21.10 3.17 11.31
CA GLU A 167 20.71 3.43 9.93
C GLU A 167 19.46 4.33 9.83
N GLU A 168 18.44 4.11 10.67
CA GLU A 168 17.23 4.95 10.69
C GLU A 168 17.53 6.37 11.19
N LEU A 169 18.44 6.51 12.14
CA LEU A 169 18.87 7.80 12.64
C LEU A 169 19.74 8.56 11.62
N GLU A 170 20.56 7.83 10.87
CA GLU A 170 21.27 8.38 9.72
C GLU A 170 20.31 8.86 8.62
N LEU A 171 19.23 8.13 8.36
CA LEU A 171 18.19 8.59 7.44
C LEU A 171 17.58 9.91 7.91
N LEU A 172 17.24 10.01 9.21
CA LEU A 172 16.69 11.22 9.81
C LEU A 172 17.62 12.43 9.75
N THR A 173 18.94 12.21 9.79
CA THR A 173 19.94 13.29 9.80
C THR A 173 20.46 13.66 8.42
N LYS A 174 20.49 12.72 7.47
CA LYS A 174 20.98 12.93 6.09
C LYS A 174 19.90 13.46 5.16
N PHE A 175 18.65 13.04 5.31
CA PHE A 175 17.55 13.43 4.43
C PHE A 175 16.72 14.57 5.03
N SER A 176 16.11 15.39 4.17
CA SER A 176 15.15 16.42 4.56
C SER A 176 13.80 15.81 4.93
N VAL A 177 13.79 15.00 6.00
CA VAL A 177 12.57 14.44 6.60
C VAL A 177 11.77 15.57 7.22
N GLU A 178 10.53 15.73 6.77
CA GLU A 178 9.64 16.77 7.28
C GLU A 178 8.63 16.20 8.29
N PHE A 179 8.10 15.02 8.00
CA PHE A 179 7.15 14.34 8.88
C PHE A 179 7.58 12.93 9.22
N ILE A 180 7.21 12.52 10.43
CA ILE A 180 7.42 11.21 10.98
C ILE A 180 6.07 10.68 11.41
N SER A 181 5.74 9.44 11.05
CA SER A 181 4.61 8.74 11.63
C SER A 181 5.06 7.49 12.37
N ILE A 182 4.44 7.27 13.52
CA ILE A 182 4.69 6.10 14.34
C ILE A 182 3.52 5.12 14.11
N ASN A 183 3.82 4.00 13.46
CA ASN A 183 2.86 2.93 13.16
C ASN A 183 2.64 2.01 14.37
N SER A 184 2.38 2.62 15.52
CA SER A 184 2.01 1.96 16.76
C SER A 184 1.40 2.99 17.70
N PHE A 185 0.72 2.52 18.73
CA PHE A 185 0.27 3.41 19.80
C PHE A 185 1.51 3.93 20.54
N LEU A 186 1.58 5.24 20.73
CA LEU A 186 2.73 5.86 21.38
C LEU A 186 2.34 6.32 22.78
N LEU A 187 2.92 5.68 23.79
CA LEU A 187 2.87 6.17 25.17
C LEU A 187 4.06 7.11 25.39
N ALA A 188 3.81 8.29 25.96
CA ALA A 188 4.81 9.28 26.35
C ALA A 188 4.49 9.84 27.74
N THR A 189 5.44 10.51 28.37
CA THR A 189 5.27 11.07 29.73
C THR A 189 5.66 12.54 29.80
N SER A 190 4.95 13.35 30.58
CA SER A 190 5.39 14.72 30.91
C SER A 190 6.58 14.74 31.87
N ASN A 191 6.87 13.62 32.54
CA ASN A 191 7.92 13.51 33.53
C ASN A 191 9.27 13.18 32.88
N TYR A 192 10.11 14.20 32.76
CA TYR A 192 11.46 14.06 32.19
C TYR A 192 12.38 13.16 33.02
N GLU A 193 12.25 13.16 34.35
CA GLU A 193 13.07 12.32 35.25
C GLU A 193 12.77 10.83 35.04
N GLN A 194 11.49 10.46 34.88
CA GLN A 194 11.11 9.09 34.51
C GLN A 194 11.74 8.67 33.18
N THR A 195 11.82 9.59 32.22
CA THR A 195 12.45 9.36 30.92
C THR A 195 13.95 9.12 31.06
N GLN A 196 14.65 9.93 31.87
CA GLN A 196 16.08 9.76 32.14
C GLN A 196 16.40 8.46 32.86
N ASN A 197 15.60 8.08 33.86
CA ASN A 197 15.74 6.82 34.59
C ASN A 197 15.55 5.60 33.67
N PHE A 198 14.62 5.69 32.71
CA PHE A 198 14.47 4.63 31.71
C PHE A 198 15.66 4.60 30.74
N LEU A 199 16.10 5.77 30.25
CA LEU A 199 17.22 5.89 29.30
C LEU A 199 18.55 5.35 29.87
N SER A 200 18.79 5.53 31.17
CA SER A 200 19.96 4.98 31.87
C SER A 200 19.91 3.46 31.99
N SER A 201 18.71 2.87 32.06
CA SER A 201 18.51 1.42 32.10
C SER A 201 18.73 0.72 30.75
N LEU A 202 18.63 1.47 29.64
CA LEU A 202 18.83 0.92 28.29
C LEU A 202 20.31 0.63 28.04
N THR A 203 20.62 -0.57 27.59
CA THR A 203 21.95 -0.93 27.08
C THR A 203 22.02 -0.67 25.57
N SER A 204 22.90 0.25 25.16
CA SER A 204 23.22 0.44 23.74
C SER A 204 23.99 -0.78 23.22
N SER A 205 23.75 -1.13 21.96
CA SER A 205 24.54 -2.12 21.21
C SER A 205 25.23 -1.43 20.03
N ASP A 206 26.18 -2.09 19.38
CA ASP A 206 26.95 -1.49 18.29
C ASP A 206 26.10 -0.88 17.15
N ASN A 207 24.86 -1.35 16.98
CA ASN A 207 23.92 -0.89 15.94
C ASN A 207 22.74 -0.06 16.45
N MET A 208 22.65 0.23 17.75
CA MET A 208 21.51 0.94 18.35
C MET A 208 21.97 2.18 19.12
N GLU A 209 21.24 3.28 18.93
CA GLU A 209 21.47 4.56 19.60
C GLU A 209 20.32 4.88 20.55
N LYS A 210 20.61 5.63 21.62
CA LYS A 210 19.57 6.09 22.54
C LYS A 210 18.96 7.37 22.02
N VAL A 211 17.64 7.41 21.96
CA VAL A 211 16.87 8.54 21.45
C VAL A 211 15.84 8.99 22.47
N ILE A 212 15.69 10.29 22.64
CA ILE A 212 14.57 10.94 23.32
C ILE A 212 13.75 11.65 22.25
N PHE A 213 12.48 11.28 22.11
CA PHE A 213 11.51 12.12 21.44
C PHE A 213 11.00 13.18 22.40
N ASP A 214 11.26 14.44 22.08
CA ASP A 214 10.75 15.63 22.75
C ASP A 214 9.55 16.14 21.94
N ILE A 215 8.33 15.91 22.43
CA ILE A 215 7.09 16.07 21.68
C ILE A 215 6.25 17.19 22.28
N THR A 216 5.90 18.17 21.44
CA THR A 216 4.87 19.17 21.75
C THR A 216 3.58 18.82 21.02
N ALA A 217 2.46 18.75 21.74
CA ALA A 217 1.17 18.34 21.18
C ALA A 217 0.03 19.23 21.64
N ASN A 218 -0.76 19.78 20.70
CA ASN A 218 -1.92 20.61 21.02
C ASN A 218 -3.23 19.87 20.69
N PRO A 219 -4.05 19.49 21.68
CA PRO A 219 -5.26 18.73 21.43
C PRO A 219 -6.40 19.56 20.83
N GLN A 220 -6.30 20.91 20.83
CA GLN A 220 -7.33 21.80 20.29
C GLN A 220 -7.32 21.88 18.75
N GLN A 221 -6.32 21.31 18.10
CA GLN A 221 -6.31 21.20 16.65
C GLN A 221 -7.40 20.22 16.18
N ASP A 222 -8.23 20.69 15.26
CA ASP A 222 -9.26 19.87 14.59
C ASP A 222 -8.60 18.80 13.72
N ASP A 223 -9.30 17.68 13.54
CA ASP A 223 -8.85 16.56 12.72
C ASP A 223 -7.49 15.99 13.16
N ILE A 224 -7.31 15.61 14.42
CA ILE A 224 -6.16 14.78 14.82
C ILE A 224 -6.67 13.42 15.25
N LYS A 225 -5.94 12.36 14.87
CA LYS A 225 -6.02 11.08 15.58
C LYS A 225 -5.94 11.36 17.10
N PRO A 226 -6.99 11.04 17.86
CA PRO A 226 -7.14 11.61 19.20
C PRO A 226 -6.02 11.15 20.12
N PHE A 227 -5.66 11.97 21.10
CA PHE A 227 -4.70 11.61 22.13
C PHE A 227 -5.15 12.21 23.46
N SER A 228 -4.78 11.59 24.57
CA SER A 228 -5.13 12.11 25.90
C SER A 228 -4.20 11.59 26.99
N ASN A 229 -4.25 12.25 28.14
CA ASN A 229 -3.72 11.73 29.40
C ASN A 229 -4.55 10.51 29.81
N VAL A 230 -3.92 9.34 29.78
CA VAL A 230 -4.54 8.06 30.13
C VAL A 230 -4.21 7.60 31.54
N THR A 231 -3.41 8.36 32.30
CA THR A 231 -3.02 8.07 33.68
C THR A 231 -4.19 7.64 34.58
N PRO A 232 -5.36 8.33 34.58
CA PRO A 232 -6.49 7.96 35.44
C PRO A 232 -7.10 6.59 35.08
N PHE A 233 -6.88 6.13 33.86
CA PHE A 233 -7.44 4.90 33.29
C PHE A 233 -6.39 3.81 33.12
N SER A 234 -5.11 4.14 33.34
CA SER A 234 -3.98 3.23 33.21
C SER A 234 -3.98 2.22 34.35
N TYR A 235 -3.48 1.02 34.06
CA TYR A 235 -3.13 0.05 35.09
C TYR A 235 -2.08 0.61 36.07
N PHE A 236 -1.19 1.49 35.57
CA PHE A 236 -0.15 2.15 36.36
C PHE A 236 -0.56 3.57 36.72
N GLN A 237 -1.44 3.74 37.70
CA GLN A 237 -1.97 5.05 38.11
C GLN A 237 -0.91 6.07 38.57
N HIS A 238 0.31 5.61 38.90
CA HIS A 238 1.42 6.47 39.33
C HIS A 238 2.31 6.94 38.16
N LYS A 239 2.11 6.40 36.95
CA LYS A 239 2.87 6.79 35.76
C LYS A 239 2.07 7.83 34.99
N GLU A 240 2.64 9.01 34.83
CA GLU A 240 2.03 10.04 34.02
C GLU A 240 2.16 9.65 32.55
N GLU A 241 1.08 9.16 31.96
CA GLU A 241 1.04 8.58 30.62
C GLU A 241 0.08 9.35 29.70
N ILE A 242 0.59 9.79 28.57
CA ILE A 242 -0.15 10.36 27.45
C ILE A 242 -0.11 9.33 26.32
N LEU A 243 -1.28 8.92 25.83
CA LEU A 243 -1.41 7.97 24.73
C LEU A 243 -1.77 8.70 23.43
N PHE A 244 -0.91 8.59 22.43
CA PHE A 244 -1.21 8.96 21.05
C PHE A 244 -1.71 7.74 20.28
N MET A 245 -2.76 7.95 19.46
CA MET A 245 -3.30 6.91 18.60
C MET A 245 -2.31 6.48 17.51
N ILE A 246 -2.47 5.23 17.06
CA ILE A 246 -1.70 4.66 15.94
C ILE A 246 -1.72 5.54 14.69
N GLY A 247 -0.57 5.74 14.06
CA GLY A 247 -0.46 6.57 12.85
C GLY A 247 -0.56 8.06 13.14
N SER A 248 -0.34 8.51 14.39
CA SER A 248 -0.13 9.93 14.67
C SER A 248 1.07 10.44 13.88
N ILE A 249 0.99 11.68 13.40
CA ILE A 249 1.98 12.29 12.52
C ILE A 249 2.62 13.47 13.23
N PHE A 250 3.95 13.54 13.18
CA PHE A 250 4.75 14.53 13.86
C PHE A 250 5.65 15.25 12.86
N ARG A 251 5.71 16.57 12.91
CA ARG A 251 6.68 17.37 12.19
C ARG A 251 8.03 17.29 12.90
N LEU A 252 9.07 16.95 12.16
CA LEU A 252 10.44 17.00 12.64
C LEU A 252 10.91 18.45 12.71
N VAL A 253 11.27 18.93 13.90
CA VAL A 253 11.74 20.31 14.12
C VAL A 253 13.26 20.38 14.02
N ARG A 254 13.95 19.52 14.78
CA ARG A 254 15.41 19.40 14.78
C ARG A 254 15.85 18.12 15.48
N ILE A 255 17.10 17.74 15.24
CA ILE A 255 17.78 16.63 15.89
C ILE A 255 19.05 17.17 16.51
N ASP A 256 19.15 17.05 17.83
CA ASP A 256 20.28 17.51 18.62
C ASP A 256 20.99 16.30 19.25
N ARG A 257 22.33 16.28 19.25
CA ARG A 257 23.09 15.29 20.03
C ARG A 257 23.34 15.86 21.43
N VAL A 258 22.79 15.20 22.45
CA VAL A 258 22.86 15.66 23.86
C VAL A 258 24.13 15.15 24.55
N SER A 259 24.54 13.93 24.23
CA SER A 259 25.81 13.32 24.67
C SER A 259 26.31 12.34 23.62
N ASP A 260 27.46 11.69 23.85
CA ASP A 260 28.07 10.77 22.89
C ASP A 260 27.09 9.68 22.41
N ASP A 261 26.19 9.19 23.25
CA ASP A 261 25.26 8.09 22.90
C ASP A 261 23.77 8.48 22.96
N ILE A 262 23.44 9.78 23.12
CA ILE A 262 22.05 10.24 23.30
C ILE A 262 21.69 11.33 22.30
N TRP A 263 20.63 11.07 21.55
CA TRP A 263 20.02 11.98 20.59
C TRP A 263 18.68 12.50 21.11
N ASN A 264 18.43 13.79 20.94
CA ASN A 264 17.16 14.42 21.21
C ASN A 264 16.50 14.81 19.87
N ILE A 265 15.34 14.24 19.61
CA ILE A 265 14.58 14.46 18.38
C ILE A 265 13.34 15.27 18.76
N LYS A 266 13.33 16.54 18.35
CA LYS A 266 12.24 17.46 18.68
C LYS A 266 11.13 17.38 17.64
N LEU A 267 9.93 17.12 18.12
CA LEU A 267 8.74 16.82 17.34
C LEU A 267 7.57 17.73 17.74
N ILE A 268 6.75 18.09 16.76
CA ILE A 268 5.47 18.76 17.00
C ILE A 268 4.38 17.89 16.38
N LEU A 269 3.34 17.56 17.16
CA LEU A 269 2.17 16.86 16.62
C LEU A 269 1.52 17.70 15.53
N CYS A 270 1.34 17.10 14.35
CA CYS A 270 0.67 17.75 13.23
C CYS A 270 -0.84 17.60 13.37
N SER A 271 -1.55 18.69 13.05
CA SER A 271 -2.96 18.57 12.70
C SER A 271 -3.11 17.92 11.33
N ASN A 272 -4.24 17.26 11.05
CA ASN A 272 -4.51 16.85 9.67
C ASN A 272 -4.66 18.07 8.72
N ASN A 273 -4.72 19.30 9.23
CA ASN A 273 -4.81 20.53 8.42
C ASN A 273 -3.43 21.10 8.00
N ASP A 274 -2.34 20.37 8.23
CA ASP A 274 -1.02 20.72 7.69
C ASP A 274 -1.01 20.52 6.15
N HIS A 275 -1.15 21.63 5.42
CA HIS A 275 -1.58 21.71 4.01
C HIS A 275 -0.83 20.81 2.99
N PRO A 276 0.49 20.56 3.09
CA PRO A 276 1.20 19.74 2.10
C PRO A 276 0.90 18.25 2.19
N LEU A 277 0.63 17.75 3.41
CA LEU A 277 0.49 16.32 3.65
C LEU A 277 -0.90 15.83 3.30
N GLN A 278 -1.92 16.59 3.68
CA GLN A 278 -3.29 16.18 3.47
C GLN A 278 -3.77 16.36 2.04
N SER A 279 -3.29 17.38 1.30
CA SER A 279 -3.57 17.46 -0.14
C SER A 279 -3.10 16.18 -0.83
N PHE A 280 -1.93 15.66 -0.46
CA PHE A 280 -1.37 14.46 -1.09
C PHE A 280 -2.08 13.16 -0.67
N ILE A 281 -2.40 12.98 0.63
CA ILE A 281 -3.19 11.82 1.09
C ILE A 281 -4.59 11.86 0.45
N GLN A 282 -5.24 13.02 0.41
CA GLN A 282 -6.59 13.16 -0.12
C GLN A 282 -6.62 13.00 -1.65
N GLU A 283 -5.64 13.55 -2.37
CA GLU A 283 -5.46 13.32 -3.80
C GLU A 283 -5.30 11.83 -4.09
N LYS A 284 -4.46 11.12 -3.32
CA LYS A 284 -4.29 9.67 -3.47
C LYS A 284 -5.54 8.87 -3.08
N LYS A 285 -6.28 9.29 -2.05
CA LYS A 285 -7.58 8.68 -1.71
C LYS A 285 -8.57 8.86 -2.86
N THR A 286 -8.63 10.04 -3.46
CA THR A 286 -9.52 10.32 -4.61
C THR A 286 -9.09 9.58 -5.87
N GLU A 287 -7.80 9.51 -6.17
CA GLU A 287 -7.24 8.75 -7.31
C GLU A 287 -7.59 7.26 -7.22
N LEU A 288 -7.55 6.70 -6.00
CA LEU A 288 -7.76 5.28 -5.74
C LEU A 288 -9.17 4.93 -5.28
N ASP A 289 -10.09 5.90 -5.28
CA ASP A 289 -11.47 5.76 -4.77
C ASP A 289 -11.54 5.14 -3.36
N ILE A 290 -10.62 5.53 -2.49
CA ILE A 290 -10.50 5.02 -1.13
C ILE A 290 -11.42 5.78 -0.20
N VAL A 291 -12.29 5.03 0.47
CA VAL A 291 -13.20 5.50 1.51
C VAL A 291 -12.87 4.76 2.80
N ASP A 292 -12.46 5.49 3.85
CA ASP A 292 -11.97 4.88 5.10
C ASP A 292 -12.99 3.92 5.76
N THR A 293 -14.29 4.13 5.50
CA THR A 293 -15.38 3.28 6.01
C THR A 293 -15.75 2.12 5.08
N ASP A 294 -15.32 2.13 3.82
CA ASP A 294 -15.58 1.03 2.88
C ASP A 294 -14.71 -0.18 3.26
N PRO A 295 -15.31 -1.34 3.56
CA PRO A 295 -14.54 -2.53 3.88
C PRO A 295 -13.56 -2.92 2.76
N LEU A 296 -13.79 -2.61 1.49
CA LEU A 296 -12.86 -3.02 0.43
C LEU A 296 -11.60 -2.16 0.31
N SER A 297 -11.68 -0.91 0.76
CA SER A 297 -10.55 0.04 0.71
C SER A 297 -9.28 -0.50 1.37
N PHE A 298 -9.42 -1.21 2.50
CA PHE A 298 -8.27 -1.83 3.17
C PHE A 298 -7.56 -2.88 2.30
N GLY A 299 -8.31 -3.66 1.52
CA GLY A 299 -7.75 -4.62 0.58
C GLY A 299 -7.06 -3.94 -0.59
N PHE A 300 -7.68 -2.91 -1.17
CA PHE A 300 -7.10 -2.17 -2.29
C PHE A 300 -5.77 -1.52 -1.91
N ILE A 301 -5.69 -0.92 -0.72
CA ILE A 301 -4.42 -0.36 -0.21
C ILE A 301 -3.35 -1.45 -0.10
N LEU A 302 -3.68 -2.65 0.39
CA LEU A 302 -2.72 -3.76 0.44
C LEU A 302 -2.22 -4.18 -0.94
N GLU A 303 -3.06 -4.11 -1.97
CA GLU A 303 -2.64 -4.37 -3.35
C GLU A 303 -1.65 -3.33 -3.86
N HIS A 304 -1.90 -2.05 -3.61
CA HIS A 304 -0.97 -0.97 -3.97
C HIS A 304 0.35 -1.05 -3.22
N MET A 305 0.35 -1.57 -1.98
CA MET A 305 1.58 -1.92 -1.25
C MET A 305 2.27 -3.19 -1.77
N GLY A 306 1.75 -3.84 -2.82
CA GLY A 306 2.28 -5.09 -3.36
C GLY A 306 2.03 -6.33 -2.48
N LYS A 307 1.23 -6.21 -1.41
CA LYS A 307 0.93 -7.29 -0.46
C LYS A 307 -0.23 -8.16 -0.92
N LEU A 308 -0.14 -8.68 -2.15
CA LEU A 308 -1.22 -9.42 -2.84
C LEU A 308 -1.76 -10.62 -2.03
N ASN A 309 -0.89 -11.37 -1.34
CA ASN A 309 -1.33 -12.50 -0.51
C ASN A 309 -2.15 -12.07 0.71
N ASP A 310 -1.89 -10.87 1.24
CA ASP A 310 -2.60 -10.35 2.40
C ASP A 310 -3.90 -9.68 1.98
N ALA A 311 -3.92 -9.01 0.82
CA ALA A 311 -5.15 -8.55 0.17
C ALA A 311 -6.12 -9.70 -0.13
N GLU A 312 -5.65 -10.80 -0.73
CA GLU A 312 -6.49 -11.98 -1.01
C GLU A 312 -7.11 -12.57 0.26
N LYS A 313 -6.31 -12.71 1.33
CA LYS A 313 -6.80 -13.21 2.62
C LYS A 313 -7.87 -12.27 3.19
N TYR A 314 -7.63 -10.97 3.08
CA TYR A 314 -8.56 -9.95 3.56
C TYR A 314 -9.89 -10.02 2.79
N TYR A 315 -9.87 -10.07 1.46
CA TYR A 315 -11.10 -10.21 0.69
C TYR A 315 -11.84 -11.52 0.97
N CYS A 316 -11.12 -12.63 1.14
CA CYS A 316 -11.73 -13.89 1.59
C CYS A 316 -12.38 -13.75 2.97
N TYR A 317 -11.75 -13.02 3.89
CA TYR A 317 -12.30 -12.74 5.21
C TYR A 317 -13.59 -11.94 5.11
N ILE A 318 -13.59 -10.83 4.38
CA ILE A 318 -14.76 -9.98 4.17
C ILE A 318 -15.89 -10.80 3.54
N LEU A 319 -15.61 -11.54 2.47
CA LEU A 319 -16.60 -12.38 1.79
C LEU A 319 -17.28 -13.40 2.73
N ASN A 320 -16.55 -13.97 3.68
CA ASN A 320 -17.11 -14.93 4.65
C ASN A 320 -17.97 -14.28 5.74
N HIS A 321 -17.84 -12.99 5.96
CA HIS A 321 -18.55 -12.25 7.02
C HIS A 321 -19.65 -11.33 6.50
N LEU A 322 -19.68 -11.04 5.19
CA LEU A 322 -20.78 -10.32 4.57
C LEU A 322 -22.02 -11.24 4.42
N PRO A 323 -23.23 -10.74 4.72
CA PRO A 323 -24.48 -11.41 4.34
C PRO A 323 -24.54 -11.67 2.84
N LYS A 324 -25.11 -12.80 2.41
CA LYS A 324 -25.13 -13.23 1.00
C LYS A 324 -25.72 -12.22 0.01
N ASP A 325 -26.61 -11.34 0.49
CA ASP A 325 -27.28 -10.32 -0.33
C ASP A 325 -26.64 -8.93 -0.18
N HIS A 326 -25.45 -8.83 0.42
CA HIS A 326 -24.77 -7.55 0.62
C HIS A 326 -24.21 -7.01 -0.71
N GLU A 327 -24.43 -5.72 -0.96
CA GLU A 327 -23.97 -4.98 -2.17
C GLU A 327 -22.46 -5.12 -2.50
N ASN A 328 -21.63 -5.42 -1.50
CA ASN A 328 -20.18 -5.50 -1.65
C ASN A 328 -19.71 -6.90 -2.05
N ILE A 329 -20.58 -7.93 -2.08
CA ILE A 329 -20.16 -9.28 -2.46
C ILE A 329 -19.66 -9.33 -3.90
N THR A 330 -20.35 -8.66 -4.82
CA THR A 330 -19.91 -8.62 -6.22
C THR A 330 -18.57 -7.91 -6.35
N ARG A 331 -18.42 -6.75 -5.72
CA ARG A 331 -17.14 -6.02 -5.64
C ARG A 331 -16.03 -6.87 -5.00
N CYS A 332 -16.32 -7.66 -3.97
CA CYS A 332 -15.35 -8.61 -3.37
C CYS A 332 -14.90 -9.69 -4.36
N TYR A 333 -15.83 -10.29 -5.11
CA TYR A 333 -15.50 -11.28 -6.12
C TYR A 333 -14.62 -10.67 -7.21
N HIS A 334 -14.95 -9.46 -7.66
CA HIS A 334 -14.13 -8.75 -8.64
C HIS A 334 -12.71 -8.50 -8.12
N ALA A 335 -12.57 -7.97 -6.90
CA ALA A 335 -11.27 -7.70 -6.27
C ALA A 335 -10.45 -8.99 -6.05
N LEU A 336 -11.08 -10.10 -5.67
CA LEU A 336 -10.43 -11.41 -5.62
C LEU A 336 -9.94 -11.87 -7.00
N GLY A 337 -10.72 -11.62 -8.05
CA GLY A 337 -10.34 -11.87 -9.44
C GLY A 337 -9.10 -11.09 -9.85
N GLU A 338 -9.03 -9.82 -9.48
CA GLU A 338 -7.90 -8.92 -9.77
C GLU A 338 -6.64 -9.34 -9.03
N VAL A 339 -6.73 -9.59 -7.72
CA VAL A 339 -5.57 -10.04 -6.92
C VAL A 339 -5.00 -11.35 -7.45
N THR A 340 -5.87 -12.31 -7.76
CA THR A 340 -5.43 -13.63 -8.25
C THR A 340 -4.85 -13.55 -9.66
N GLN A 341 -5.37 -12.64 -10.50
CA GLN A 341 -4.77 -12.30 -11.80
C GLN A 341 -3.36 -11.70 -11.64
N LYS A 342 -3.18 -10.71 -10.75
CA LYS A 342 -1.88 -10.09 -10.46
C LYS A 342 -0.86 -11.11 -9.93
N LYS A 343 -1.32 -12.13 -9.19
CA LYS A 343 -0.50 -13.27 -8.74
C LYS A 343 -0.20 -14.29 -9.83
N GLY A 344 -0.84 -14.20 -11.00
CA GLY A 344 -0.71 -15.15 -12.10
C GLY A 344 -1.56 -16.42 -11.98
N ASP A 345 -2.47 -16.51 -10.99
CA ASP A 345 -3.42 -17.63 -10.89
C ASP A 345 -4.67 -17.35 -11.74
N TYR A 346 -4.51 -17.54 -13.05
CA TYR A 346 -5.56 -17.24 -14.03
C TYR A 346 -6.80 -18.13 -13.88
N ASN A 347 -6.67 -19.35 -13.37
CA ASN A 347 -7.83 -20.23 -13.17
C ASN A 347 -8.68 -19.75 -11.99
N LEU A 348 -8.04 -19.38 -10.88
CA LEU A 348 -8.74 -18.83 -9.73
C LEU A 348 -9.33 -17.45 -10.06
N SER A 349 -8.62 -16.64 -10.84
CA SER A 349 -9.11 -15.35 -11.33
C SER A 349 -10.38 -15.49 -12.15
N LEU A 350 -10.41 -16.40 -13.14
CA LEU A 350 -11.63 -16.70 -13.91
C LEU A 350 -12.77 -17.16 -13.01
N LYS A 351 -12.50 -18.00 -12.01
CA LYS A 351 -13.52 -18.45 -11.07
C LYS A 351 -14.15 -17.27 -10.32
N TRP A 352 -13.35 -16.31 -9.86
CA TRP A 352 -13.85 -15.14 -9.13
C TRP A 352 -14.58 -14.15 -10.04
N TYR A 353 -14.04 -13.83 -11.21
CA TYR A 353 -14.74 -12.95 -12.15
C TYR A 353 -16.06 -13.56 -12.66
N ASN A 354 -16.12 -14.87 -12.89
CA ASN A 354 -17.40 -15.52 -13.24
C ASN A 354 -18.42 -15.44 -12.11
N LYS A 355 -18.00 -15.59 -10.83
CA LYS A 355 -18.90 -15.36 -9.70
C LYS A 355 -19.40 -13.92 -9.58
N SER A 356 -18.52 -12.95 -9.86
CA SER A 356 -18.90 -11.53 -9.95
C SER A 356 -19.97 -11.34 -11.02
N LEU A 357 -19.70 -11.83 -12.23
CA LEU A 357 -20.58 -11.76 -13.38
C LEU A 357 -21.94 -12.43 -13.13
N GLU A 358 -21.95 -13.64 -12.55
CA GLU A 358 -23.17 -14.38 -12.20
C GLU A 358 -24.05 -13.59 -11.22
N ASN A 359 -23.43 -12.90 -10.24
CA ASN A 359 -24.15 -12.09 -9.27
C ASN A 359 -24.73 -10.82 -9.90
N ASP A 360 -23.94 -10.10 -10.70
CA ASP A 360 -24.43 -8.92 -11.45
C ASP A 360 -25.57 -9.28 -12.40
N MET A 361 -25.49 -10.43 -13.09
CA MET A 361 -26.57 -10.90 -13.97
C MET A 361 -27.86 -11.26 -13.22
N GLN A 362 -27.80 -11.60 -11.93
CA GLN A 362 -28.97 -11.90 -11.11
C GLN A 362 -29.61 -10.66 -10.48
N THR A 363 -28.80 -9.65 -10.17
CA THR A 363 -29.21 -8.48 -9.37
C THR A 363 -29.43 -7.22 -10.20
N MET A 364 -28.80 -7.11 -11.37
CA MET A 364 -28.80 -5.92 -12.22
C MET A 364 -29.55 -6.15 -13.53
N LYS A 365 -29.78 -5.07 -14.29
CA LYS A 365 -30.29 -5.17 -15.67
C LYS A 365 -29.17 -5.74 -16.56
N ILE A 366 -29.54 -6.49 -17.60
CA ILE A 366 -28.60 -7.14 -18.54
C ILE A 366 -27.60 -6.14 -19.18
N ASP A 367 -27.94 -4.84 -19.25
CA ASP A 367 -27.12 -3.79 -19.84
C ASP A 367 -26.29 -2.99 -18.80
N ASP A 368 -26.00 -3.57 -17.63
CA ASP A 368 -25.23 -2.89 -16.58
C ASP A 368 -23.72 -2.81 -16.91
N PRO A 369 -23.06 -1.64 -16.76
CA PRO A 369 -21.61 -1.47 -16.91
C PRO A 369 -20.74 -2.47 -16.14
N ASN A 370 -21.21 -2.95 -14.98
CA ASN A 370 -20.46 -3.91 -14.15
C ASN A 370 -20.35 -5.29 -14.83
N ILE A 371 -21.39 -5.68 -15.57
CA ILE A 371 -21.39 -6.91 -16.38
C ILE A 371 -20.33 -6.80 -17.49
N ALA A 372 -20.25 -5.65 -18.16
CA ALA A 372 -19.25 -5.39 -19.18
C ALA A 372 -17.82 -5.38 -18.61
N THR A 373 -17.63 -4.78 -17.43
CA THR A 373 -16.36 -4.77 -16.69
C THR A 373 -15.90 -6.18 -16.33
N SER A 374 -16.82 -7.04 -15.91
CA SER A 374 -16.55 -8.46 -15.63
C SER A 374 -16.17 -9.21 -16.91
N TYR A 375 -16.87 -9.01 -18.03
CA TYR A 375 -16.48 -9.62 -19.32
C TYR A 375 -15.12 -9.15 -19.82
N ASN A 376 -14.80 -7.86 -19.71
CA ASN A 376 -13.50 -7.33 -20.06
C ASN A 376 -12.40 -7.97 -19.22
N SER A 377 -12.61 -8.12 -17.91
CA SER A 377 -11.65 -8.75 -17.00
C SER A 377 -11.43 -10.23 -17.31
N ILE A 378 -12.51 -10.97 -17.58
CA ILE A 378 -12.46 -12.37 -18.05
C ILE A 378 -11.66 -12.47 -19.37
N ALA A 379 -11.89 -11.55 -20.30
CA ALA A 379 -11.19 -11.50 -21.57
C ALA A 379 -9.68 -11.26 -21.41
N VAL A 380 -9.29 -10.36 -20.51
CA VAL A 380 -7.87 -10.14 -20.16
C VAL A 380 -7.25 -11.43 -19.62
N VAL A 381 -7.96 -12.17 -18.77
CA VAL A 381 -7.43 -13.43 -18.23
C VAL A 381 -7.27 -14.51 -19.31
N TYR A 382 -8.26 -14.68 -20.20
CA TYR A 382 -8.12 -15.58 -21.34
C TYR A 382 -6.97 -15.19 -22.27
N SER A 383 -6.79 -13.89 -22.52
CA SER A 383 -5.67 -13.35 -23.29
C SER A 383 -4.32 -13.77 -22.68
N LYS A 384 -4.15 -13.60 -21.37
CA LYS A 384 -2.92 -13.98 -20.65
C LYS A 384 -2.67 -15.49 -20.65
N LYS A 385 -3.73 -16.30 -20.78
CA LYS A 385 -3.63 -17.76 -20.96
C LYS A 385 -3.32 -18.18 -22.41
N GLY A 386 -3.42 -17.27 -23.38
CA GLY A 386 -3.28 -17.57 -24.81
C GLY A 386 -4.59 -18.05 -25.48
N ASP A 387 -5.71 -18.05 -24.75
CA ASP A 387 -7.02 -18.47 -25.26
C ASP A 387 -7.71 -17.31 -26.03
N TYR A 388 -7.08 -16.86 -27.13
CA TYR A 388 -7.47 -15.65 -27.85
C TYR A 388 -8.91 -15.65 -28.38
N THR A 389 -9.44 -16.81 -28.77
CA THR A 389 -10.84 -16.94 -29.20
C THR A 389 -11.81 -16.57 -28.09
N LEU A 390 -11.63 -17.12 -26.89
CA LEU A 390 -12.48 -16.85 -25.72
C LEU A 390 -12.30 -15.42 -25.21
N ALA A 391 -11.08 -14.87 -25.34
CA ALA A 391 -10.82 -13.46 -25.05
C ALA A 391 -11.62 -12.55 -25.98
N LEU A 392 -11.56 -12.76 -27.30
CA LEU A 392 -12.30 -11.97 -28.27
C LEU A 392 -13.82 -12.09 -28.10
N GLU A 393 -14.34 -13.28 -27.81
CA GLU A 393 -15.77 -13.46 -27.50
C GLU A 393 -16.19 -12.63 -26.28
N SER A 394 -15.37 -12.64 -25.23
CA SER A 394 -15.66 -11.92 -23.99
C SER A 394 -15.54 -10.40 -24.17
N TYR A 395 -14.52 -9.91 -24.89
CA TYR A 395 -14.41 -8.48 -25.25
C TYR A 395 -15.58 -8.01 -26.12
N LYS A 396 -16.06 -8.84 -27.06
CA LYS A 396 -17.24 -8.49 -27.88
C LYS A 396 -18.49 -8.31 -27.04
N LYS A 397 -18.71 -9.16 -26.03
CA LYS A 397 -19.83 -9.01 -25.08
C LYS A 397 -19.71 -7.73 -24.25
N ALA A 398 -18.52 -7.43 -23.71
CA ALA A 398 -18.28 -6.18 -22.99
C ALA A 398 -18.56 -4.95 -23.87
N LEU A 399 -18.05 -4.97 -25.10
CA LEU A 399 -18.23 -3.92 -26.09
C LEU A 399 -19.70 -3.68 -26.44
N GLU A 400 -20.50 -4.74 -26.65
CA GLU A 400 -21.93 -4.63 -26.94
C GLU A 400 -22.68 -3.90 -25.82
N ILE A 401 -22.41 -4.26 -24.56
CA ILE A 401 -23.04 -3.64 -23.39
C ILE A 401 -22.61 -2.17 -23.25
N TRP A 402 -21.30 -1.88 -23.32
CA TRP A 402 -20.81 -0.51 -23.17
C TRP A 402 -21.33 0.42 -24.26
N LYS A 403 -21.34 -0.02 -25.53
CA LYS A 403 -21.90 0.77 -26.63
C LYS A 403 -23.37 1.10 -26.44
N LYS A 404 -24.16 0.16 -25.89
CA LYS A 404 -25.58 0.37 -25.61
C LYS A 404 -25.82 1.34 -24.45
N LYS A 405 -24.93 1.33 -23.46
CA LYS A 405 -25.12 2.07 -22.20
C LYS A 405 -24.55 3.50 -22.23
N PHE A 406 -23.35 3.68 -22.78
CA PHE A 406 -22.59 4.91 -22.64
C PHE A 406 -22.34 5.67 -23.94
N ASP A 407 -22.91 5.21 -25.06
CA ASP A 407 -22.62 5.62 -26.44
C ASP A 407 -21.34 5.01 -27.06
N GLU A 408 -21.16 5.16 -28.38
CA GLU A 408 -20.04 4.55 -29.11
C GLU A 408 -18.69 5.23 -28.86
N ASN A 409 -18.66 6.41 -28.22
CA ASN A 409 -17.47 7.23 -28.01
C ASN A 409 -17.03 7.27 -26.53
N HIS A 410 -17.52 6.34 -25.69
CA HIS A 410 -17.10 6.25 -24.31
C HIS A 410 -15.65 5.73 -24.16
N PRO A 411 -14.85 6.20 -23.19
CA PRO A 411 -13.48 5.71 -22.94
C PRO A 411 -13.38 4.19 -22.75
N ASP A 412 -14.37 3.56 -22.13
CA ASP A 412 -14.38 2.10 -21.95
C ASP A 412 -14.48 1.34 -23.28
N VAL A 413 -15.22 1.89 -24.26
CA VAL A 413 -15.27 1.35 -25.63
C VAL A 413 -13.90 1.42 -26.27
N ALA A 414 -13.19 2.54 -26.09
CA ALA A 414 -11.83 2.70 -26.58
C ALA A 414 -10.84 1.72 -25.92
N MET A 415 -10.94 1.52 -24.61
CA MET A 415 -10.16 0.52 -23.88
C MET A 415 -10.41 -0.88 -24.44
N CYS A 416 -11.68 -1.24 -24.65
CA CYS A 416 -12.06 -2.53 -25.20
C CYS A 416 -11.49 -2.75 -26.62
N TYR A 417 -11.56 -1.72 -27.49
CA TYR A 417 -10.95 -1.78 -28.81
C TYR A 417 -9.43 -1.92 -28.77
N ASN A 418 -8.75 -1.20 -27.88
CA ASN A 418 -7.32 -1.35 -27.68
C ASN A 418 -6.96 -2.79 -27.27
N ASN A 419 -7.71 -3.37 -26.33
CA ASN A 419 -7.48 -4.73 -25.87
C ASN A 419 -7.72 -5.77 -26.97
N ILE A 420 -8.73 -5.58 -27.82
CA ILE A 420 -8.94 -6.41 -29.02
C ILE A 420 -7.77 -6.27 -30.00
N GLY A 421 -7.26 -5.05 -30.20
CA GLY A 421 -6.08 -4.78 -31.01
C GLY A 421 -4.83 -5.54 -30.53
N ILE A 422 -4.63 -5.62 -29.21
CA ILE A 422 -3.58 -6.42 -28.58
C ILE A 422 -3.72 -7.90 -28.96
N ILE A 423 -4.93 -8.47 -28.88
CA ILE A 423 -5.15 -9.87 -29.27
C ILE A 423 -4.75 -10.12 -30.72
N TYR A 424 -5.20 -9.27 -31.64
CA TYR A 424 -4.86 -9.41 -33.05
C TYR A 424 -3.36 -9.23 -33.31
N GLN A 425 -2.68 -8.37 -32.55
CA GLN A 425 -1.23 -8.21 -32.62
C GLN A 425 -0.51 -9.49 -32.18
N GLU A 426 -0.93 -10.12 -31.08
CA GLU A 426 -0.37 -11.39 -30.58
C GLU A 426 -0.62 -12.55 -31.57
N GLU A 427 -1.79 -12.56 -32.23
CA GLU A 427 -2.10 -13.48 -33.34
C GLU A 427 -1.35 -13.15 -34.64
N LYS A 428 -0.52 -12.09 -34.67
CA LYS A 428 0.20 -11.57 -35.85
C LYS A 428 -0.72 -11.11 -36.99
N LYS A 429 -1.98 -10.82 -36.69
CA LYS A 429 -2.97 -10.23 -37.60
C LYS A 429 -2.87 -8.70 -37.53
N TYR A 430 -1.75 -8.19 -38.04
CA TYR A 430 -1.36 -6.78 -37.88
C TYR A 430 -2.33 -5.78 -38.53
N SER A 431 -2.98 -6.13 -39.64
CA SER A 431 -3.98 -5.26 -40.28
C SER A 431 -5.22 -5.07 -39.39
N ASP A 432 -5.72 -6.15 -38.79
CA ASP A 432 -6.84 -6.09 -37.86
C ASP A 432 -6.43 -5.31 -36.60
N ALA A 433 -5.23 -5.56 -36.06
CA ALA A 433 -4.71 -4.81 -34.91
C ALA A 433 -4.69 -3.29 -35.16
N LEU A 434 -4.20 -2.84 -36.32
CA LEU A 434 -4.20 -1.43 -36.70
C LEU A 434 -5.62 -0.84 -36.76
N GLU A 435 -6.58 -1.57 -37.36
CA GLU A 435 -7.97 -1.11 -37.44
C GLU A 435 -8.54 -0.83 -36.04
N TYR A 436 -8.34 -1.77 -35.11
CA TYR A 436 -8.83 -1.65 -33.74
C TYR A 436 -8.10 -0.58 -32.92
N TYR A 437 -6.77 -0.44 -33.08
CA TYR A 437 -6.04 0.64 -32.43
C TYR A 437 -6.45 2.03 -32.95
N HIS A 438 -6.74 2.17 -34.25
CA HIS A 438 -7.26 3.43 -34.79
C HIS A 438 -8.66 3.74 -34.27
N LYS A 439 -9.55 2.74 -34.12
CA LYS A 439 -10.86 2.93 -33.46
C LYS A 439 -10.69 3.44 -32.03
N ALA A 440 -9.80 2.82 -31.24
CA ALA A 440 -9.52 3.26 -29.88
C ALA A 440 -8.96 4.69 -29.82
N TRP A 441 -7.98 5.00 -30.68
CA TRP A 441 -7.36 6.33 -30.76
C TRP A 441 -8.38 7.41 -31.15
N ASN A 442 -9.25 7.14 -32.13
CA ASN A 442 -10.28 8.07 -32.58
C ASN A 442 -11.24 8.48 -31.46
N ILE A 443 -11.56 7.55 -30.56
CA ILE A 443 -12.40 7.84 -29.39
C ILE A 443 -11.59 8.60 -28.34
N ARG A 444 -10.38 8.13 -28.00
CA ARG A 444 -9.52 8.74 -26.98
C ARG A 444 -9.25 10.22 -27.28
N GLN A 445 -8.98 10.59 -28.54
CA GLN A 445 -8.70 11.98 -28.91
C GLN A 445 -9.91 12.92 -28.81
N GLN A 446 -11.12 12.38 -28.82
CA GLN A 446 -12.35 13.18 -28.64
C GLN A 446 -12.65 13.43 -27.16
N TYR A 447 -12.24 12.49 -26.29
CA TYR A 447 -12.57 12.51 -24.88
C TYR A 447 -11.48 13.13 -24.00
N PHE A 448 -10.22 12.84 -24.30
CA PHE A 448 -9.10 13.25 -23.47
C PHE A 448 -8.41 14.53 -23.97
N PRO A 449 -7.84 15.35 -23.06
CA PRO A 449 -6.95 16.45 -23.45
C PRO A 449 -5.77 15.97 -24.30
N VAL A 450 -5.23 16.85 -25.14
CA VAL A 450 -4.13 16.55 -26.09
C VAL A 450 -2.89 15.95 -25.41
N GLU A 451 -2.67 16.29 -24.14
CA GLU A 451 -1.52 15.83 -23.36
C GLU A 451 -1.86 14.63 -22.45
N HIS A 452 -3.00 13.98 -22.62
CA HIS A 452 -3.35 12.82 -21.80
C HIS A 452 -2.53 11.57 -22.20
N SER A 453 -1.98 10.86 -21.22
CA SER A 453 -1.10 9.70 -21.42
C SER A 453 -1.72 8.61 -22.31
N SER A 454 -3.03 8.38 -22.23
CA SER A 454 -3.73 7.40 -23.09
C SER A 454 -3.61 7.67 -24.59
N LEU A 455 -3.35 8.91 -25.02
CA LEU A 455 -3.06 9.22 -26.43
C LEU A 455 -1.65 8.77 -26.81
N GLY A 456 -0.69 8.93 -25.90
CA GLY A 456 0.68 8.42 -26.04
C GLY A 456 0.71 6.89 -26.15
N GLU A 457 -0.08 6.18 -25.32
CA GLU A 457 -0.23 4.72 -25.41
C GLU A 457 -0.75 4.27 -26.78
N SER A 458 -1.77 4.95 -27.32
CA SER A 458 -2.32 4.60 -28.62
C SER A 458 -1.28 4.71 -29.73
N HIS A 459 -0.46 5.76 -29.72
CA HIS A 459 0.66 5.88 -30.64
C HIS A 459 1.71 4.78 -30.43
N ALA A 460 2.03 4.41 -29.17
CA ALA A 460 2.94 3.31 -28.91
C ALA A 460 2.43 1.97 -29.47
N CYS A 461 1.14 1.66 -29.29
CA CYS A 461 0.50 0.46 -29.86
C CYS A 461 0.58 0.44 -31.39
N ILE A 462 0.23 1.55 -32.05
CA ILE A 462 0.30 1.68 -33.51
C ILE A 462 1.76 1.54 -34.00
N GLY A 463 2.70 2.18 -33.31
CA GLY A 463 4.13 2.07 -33.59
C GLY A 463 4.66 0.63 -33.50
N ASN A 464 4.21 -0.12 -32.49
CA ASN A 464 4.55 -1.55 -32.34
C ASN A 464 4.10 -2.37 -33.55
N VAL A 465 2.90 -2.12 -34.06
CA VAL A 465 2.40 -2.83 -35.25
C VAL A 465 3.22 -2.47 -36.48
N HIS A 466 3.54 -1.18 -36.69
CA HIS A 466 4.42 -0.77 -37.78
C HIS A 466 5.81 -1.38 -37.71
N TYR A 467 6.38 -1.51 -36.50
CA TYR A 467 7.65 -2.22 -36.29
C TYR A 467 7.55 -3.68 -36.75
N HIS A 468 6.51 -4.41 -36.36
CA HIS A 468 6.31 -5.80 -36.78
C HIS A 468 6.05 -5.96 -38.28
N LEU A 469 5.45 -4.95 -38.92
CA LEU A 469 5.28 -4.88 -40.38
C LEU A 469 6.57 -4.50 -41.13
N GLY A 470 7.69 -4.24 -40.44
CA GLY A 470 8.94 -3.78 -41.05
C GLY A 470 8.92 -2.32 -41.53
N ARG A 471 7.87 -1.56 -41.16
CA ARG A 471 7.70 -0.14 -41.52
C ARG A 471 8.37 0.73 -40.47
N TYR A 472 9.70 0.62 -40.38
CA TYR A 472 10.48 1.19 -39.27
C TYR A 472 10.37 2.72 -39.14
N ASP A 473 10.32 3.45 -40.25
CA ASP A 473 10.23 4.92 -40.19
C ASP A 473 8.87 5.38 -39.65
N MET A 474 7.77 4.68 -40.02
CA MET A 474 6.44 4.93 -39.43
C MET A 474 6.41 4.57 -37.94
N ALA A 475 7.08 3.48 -37.55
CA ALA A 475 7.18 3.10 -36.14
C ALA A 475 7.88 4.19 -35.32
N LEU A 476 9.01 4.72 -35.81
CA LEU A 476 9.74 5.82 -35.16
C LEU A 476 8.91 7.11 -35.07
N GLU A 477 8.13 7.44 -36.10
CA GLU A 477 7.23 8.60 -36.08
C GLU A 477 6.19 8.48 -34.95
N HIS A 478 5.52 7.33 -34.85
CA HIS A 478 4.55 7.10 -33.79
C HIS A 478 5.19 7.03 -32.40
N TYR A 479 6.37 6.42 -32.26
CA TYR A 479 7.07 6.43 -30.99
C TYR A 479 7.53 7.84 -30.57
N ARG A 480 7.90 8.71 -31.52
CA ARG A 480 8.19 10.12 -31.22
C ARG A 480 6.97 10.85 -30.67
N LEU A 481 5.82 10.71 -31.33
CA LEU A 481 4.56 11.32 -30.85
C LEU A 481 4.17 10.80 -29.45
N SER A 482 4.34 9.49 -29.23
CA SER A 482 4.12 8.87 -27.92
C SER A 482 5.04 9.45 -26.84
N LEU A 483 6.33 9.62 -27.15
CA LEU A 483 7.32 10.13 -26.22
C LEU A 483 7.04 11.60 -25.86
N GLU A 484 6.69 12.44 -26.84
CA GLU A 484 6.34 13.85 -26.63
C GLU A 484 5.13 14.01 -25.68
N ILE A 485 4.14 13.12 -25.77
CA ILE A 485 2.98 13.13 -24.87
C ILE A 485 3.40 12.63 -23.48
N PHE A 486 4.16 11.54 -23.39
CA PHE A 486 4.60 10.99 -22.12
C PHE A 486 5.54 11.92 -21.34
N GLU A 487 6.46 12.63 -22.01
CA GLU A 487 7.35 13.59 -21.35
C GLU A 487 6.60 14.77 -20.73
N LYS A 488 5.40 15.09 -21.22
CA LYS A 488 4.54 16.15 -20.68
C LYS A 488 3.56 15.67 -19.61
N SER A 489 3.19 14.39 -19.65
CA SER A 489 2.08 13.83 -18.84
C SER A 489 2.53 12.90 -17.73
N LEU A 490 3.75 12.37 -17.80
CA LEU A 490 4.29 11.40 -16.86
C LEU A 490 5.55 11.93 -16.18
N LEU A 491 5.86 11.37 -15.01
CA LEU A 491 7.12 11.66 -14.34
C LEU A 491 8.32 11.19 -15.20
N PRO A 492 9.49 11.87 -15.17
CA PRO A 492 10.61 11.57 -16.07
C PRO A 492 11.16 10.13 -16.04
N HIS A 493 10.89 9.37 -14.97
CA HIS A 493 11.33 7.99 -14.78
C HIS A 493 10.17 6.99 -14.87
N HIS A 494 9.04 7.35 -15.52
CA HIS A 494 7.90 6.44 -15.63
C HIS A 494 8.27 5.17 -16.43
N PRO A 495 7.81 3.97 -16.01
CA PRO A 495 8.09 2.71 -16.72
C PRO A 495 7.73 2.74 -18.22
N ASP A 496 6.67 3.44 -18.60
CA ASP A 496 6.23 3.55 -20.00
C ASP A 496 7.22 4.31 -20.88
N ILE A 497 7.90 5.32 -20.33
CA ILE A 497 8.97 6.04 -21.03
C ILE A 497 10.14 5.07 -21.28
N ALA A 498 10.52 4.26 -20.28
CA ALA A 498 11.57 3.26 -20.44
C ALA A 498 11.21 2.20 -21.50
N MET A 499 9.97 1.70 -21.48
CA MET A 499 9.47 0.75 -22.47
C MET A 499 9.50 1.36 -23.88
N LEU A 500 9.07 2.60 -24.04
CA LEU A 500 9.05 3.28 -25.33
C LEU A 500 10.48 3.51 -25.88
N LEU A 501 11.40 3.98 -25.03
CA LEU A 501 12.81 4.15 -25.40
C LEU A 501 13.45 2.80 -25.79
N ARG A 502 13.12 1.72 -25.07
CA ARG A 502 13.53 0.36 -25.44
C ARG A 502 12.99 -0.02 -26.82
N ASN A 503 11.73 0.26 -27.11
CA ASN A 503 11.13 -0.04 -28.41
C ASN A 503 11.79 0.75 -29.54
N VAL A 504 12.07 2.05 -29.34
CA VAL A 504 12.86 2.86 -30.28
C VAL A 504 14.24 2.24 -30.51
N GLY A 505 14.91 1.79 -29.45
CA GLY A 505 16.19 1.08 -29.56
C GLY A 505 16.09 -0.21 -30.40
N LEU A 506 15.00 -0.97 -30.27
CA LEU A 506 14.75 -2.17 -31.08
C LEU A 506 14.57 -1.83 -32.56
N VAL A 507 13.92 -0.71 -32.89
CA VAL A 507 13.79 -0.26 -34.29
C VAL A 507 15.17 0.03 -34.88
N TYR A 508 16.00 0.83 -34.19
CA TYR A 508 17.36 1.12 -34.66
C TYR A 508 18.22 -0.14 -34.76
N GLN A 509 18.07 -1.09 -33.84
CA GLN A 509 18.73 -2.39 -33.93
C GLN A 509 18.30 -3.15 -35.19
N ALA A 510 17.02 -3.14 -35.54
CA ALA A 510 16.51 -3.78 -36.76
C ALA A 510 17.00 -3.08 -38.03
N LYS A 511 17.18 -1.75 -38.00
CA LYS A 511 17.82 -0.96 -39.07
C LYS A 511 19.35 -1.13 -39.13
N SER A 512 19.95 -1.92 -38.22
CA SER A 512 21.42 -2.09 -38.06
C SER A 512 22.16 -0.80 -37.67
N GLU A 513 21.47 0.18 -37.11
CA GLU A 513 22.03 1.43 -36.59
C GLU A 513 22.42 1.24 -35.11
N PHE A 514 23.43 0.39 -34.87
CA PHE A 514 23.75 -0.12 -33.52
C PHE A 514 24.15 0.97 -32.51
N GLN A 515 24.75 2.08 -32.96
CA GLN A 515 25.11 3.20 -32.08
C GLN A 515 23.87 3.87 -31.48
N LEU A 516 22.86 4.16 -32.30
CA LEU A 516 21.59 4.74 -31.86
C LEU A 516 20.80 3.73 -31.03
N ALA A 517 20.76 2.47 -31.45
CA ALA A 517 20.14 1.41 -30.66
C ALA A 517 20.71 1.33 -29.23
N LEU A 518 22.04 1.34 -29.10
CA LEU A 518 22.72 1.32 -27.81
C LEU A 518 22.41 2.56 -26.97
N PHE A 519 22.36 3.74 -27.59
CA PHE A 519 22.01 4.99 -26.90
C PHE A 519 20.62 4.92 -26.25
N TYR A 520 19.59 4.53 -27.00
CA TYR A 520 18.23 4.43 -26.47
C TYR A 520 18.08 3.30 -25.45
N MET A 521 18.73 2.15 -25.67
CA MET A 521 18.73 1.05 -24.70
C MET A 521 19.38 1.45 -23.37
N LYS A 522 20.49 2.20 -23.40
CA LYS A 522 21.12 2.72 -22.17
C LYS A 522 20.21 3.70 -21.43
N LYS A 523 19.50 4.59 -22.14
CA LYS A 523 18.53 5.49 -21.51
C LYS A 523 17.40 4.72 -20.81
N ALA A 524 16.81 3.74 -21.49
CA ALA A 524 15.79 2.88 -20.90
C ALA A 524 16.34 2.09 -19.70
N ALA A 525 17.57 1.56 -19.77
CA ALA A 525 18.19 0.83 -18.67
C ALA A 525 18.44 1.71 -17.44
N THR A 526 18.81 2.98 -17.62
CA THR A 526 18.92 3.93 -16.51
C THR A 526 17.61 4.06 -15.75
N ILE A 527 16.48 4.17 -16.47
CA ILE A 527 15.16 4.26 -15.86
C ILE A 527 14.80 2.93 -15.16
N TYR A 528 15.00 1.78 -15.82
CA TYR A 528 14.69 0.48 -15.22
C TYR A 528 15.54 0.17 -13.97
N ARG A 529 16.84 0.48 -13.97
CA ARG A 529 17.73 0.29 -12.80
C ARG A 529 17.30 1.17 -11.63
N HIS A 530 16.69 2.31 -11.90
CA HIS A 530 16.20 3.23 -10.90
C HIS A 530 14.85 2.77 -10.32
N LEU A 531 13.96 2.23 -11.15
CA LEU A 531 12.64 1.74 -10.75
C LEU A 531 12.66 0.38 -10.06
N PHE A 532 13.52 -0.52 -10.53
CA PHE A 532 13.43 -1.94 -10.21
C PHE A 532 14.73 -2.49 -9.62
N SER A 533 14.60 -3.52 -8.79
CA SER A 533 15.75 -4.28 -8.31
C SER A 533 16.57 -4.86 -9.47
N ALA A 534 17.87 -5.09 -9.24
CA ALA A 534 18.76 -5.70 -10.23
C ALA A 534 18.29 -7.09 -10.71
N THR A 535 17.45 -7.77 -9.91
CA THR A 535 16.86 -9.07 -10.24
C THR A 535 15.56 -8.99 -11.05
N HIS A 536 15.04 -7.79 -11.31
CA HIS A 536 13.79 -7.62 -12.05
C HIS A 536 13.95 -8.07 -13.52
N PRO A 537 12.96 -8.78 -14.09
CA PRO A 537 13.05 -9.29 -15.46
C PRO A 537 13.42 -8.22 -16.51
N ASP A 538 12.83 -7.02 -16.42
CA ASP A 538 13.10 -5.94 -17.38
C ASP A 538 14.53 -5.42 -17.31
N VAL A 539 15.10 -5.30 -16.10
CA VAL A 539 16.50 -4.91 -15.90
C VAL A 539 17.41 -5.98 -16.51
N ILE A 540 17.19 -7.25 -16.16
CA ILE A 540 17.99 -8.36 -16.70
C ILE A 540 17.90 -8.41 -18.23
N GLN A 541 16.69 -8.23 -18.79
CA GLN A 541 16.48 -8.31 -20.23
C GLN A 541 17.16 -7.16 -20.96
N ILE A 542 17.05 -5.93 -20.45
CA ILE A 542 17.66 -4.78 -21.12
C ILE A 542 19.18 -4.82 -21.04
N GLU A 543 19.77 -5.27 -19.93
CA GLU A 543 21.23 -5.46 -19.83
C GLU A 543 21.72 -6.48 -20.86
N LYS A 544 21.00 -7.60 -21.03
CA LYS A 544 21.33 -8.60 -22.05
C LYS A 544 21.31 -7.99 -23.46
N ILE A 545 20.31 -7.17 -23.77
CA ILE A 545 20.20 -6.50 -25.07
C ILE A 545 21.35 -5.52 -25.26
N ILE A 546 21.70 -4.72 -24.24
CA ILE A 546 22.83 -3.79 -24.27
C ILE A 546 24.14 -4.53 -24.55
N CYS A 547 24.41 -5.64 -23.86
CA CYS A 547 25.60 -6.46 -24.08
C CYS A 547 25.65 -6.99 -25.52
N HIS A 548 24.53 -7.50 -26.03
CA HIS A 548 24.44 -8.01 -27.39
C HIS A 548 24.68 -6.92 -28.44
N ILE A 549 24.05 -5.76 -28.32
CA ILE A 549 24.28 -4.63 -29.24
C ILE A 549 25.73 -4.14 -29.16
N SER A 550 26.29 -4.07 -27.95
CA SER A 550 27.67 -3.64 -27.74
C SER A 550 28.69 -4.57 -28.40
N SER A 551 28.42 -5.87 -28.49
CA SER A 551 29.28 -6.82 -29.22
C SER A 551 29.25 -6.69 -30.75
N LYS A 552 28.30 -5.91 -31.30
CA LYS A 552 28.17 -5.65 -32.74
C LYS A 552 28.80 -4.32 -33.17
N LEU A 553 29.25 -3.51 -32.22
CA LEU A 553 30.02 -2.28 -32.41
C LEU A 553 31.51 -2.60 -32.27
#